data_AF-A0A6B0V8S2-F1
#
_entry.id   AF-A0A6B0V8S2-F1
#
_cell.length_a   1.000
_cell.length_b   1.000
_cell.length_c   1.000
_cell.angle_alpha   90.00
_cell.angle_beta   90.00
_cell.angle_gamma   90.00
#
_symmetry.space_group_name_H-M   'P 1'
#
loop_
_entity.id
_entity.type
_entity.pdbx_description
1 polymer ?
#
loop_
_entity_poly.entity_id
_entity_poly.type
_entity_poly.pdbx_seq_one_letter_code
_entity_poly.pdbx_strand_id
1 'polypeptide(L)'
;MVVMFFYTGCGLAALPVGLIAGSLSTSQERSRVADQLASLDAQIDTLANKLCGSVGSVRHSIDVERLLALERERRSLEERQRRLEHRQGTVADHLHCSFRLVQITVGSQAMLLGLLVWLSLLLVSIDKALHSLGYKMGYLLPKASLPNPLDRALVQSQKVFPIDYVLYLAVVLYLVMCTVYGIQKMGIWFVFLKMYRIRPGRTRPQGILLLCLSLMFAVLALNVLLYSVCPQYTTFGSQHYLSQDQNSTAAPSPVPCTIDAPPADCVMTRASALLLRFFYKAWVFGACYFWATVLLCASYVVAFVVVIARGRQSAVEVDTDDLDGSDDENLLRA
;
A
#
# COMPACT_ATOMS: atom_id res chain seq x y z
N MET A 1 -0.31 14.97 -7.62
CA MET A 1 1.09 14.59 -7.32
C MET A 1 1.33 14.41 -5.83
N VAL A 2 1.00 15.41 -4.98
CA VAL A 2 1.27 15.31 -3.52
C VAL A 2 0.60 14.11 -2.85
N VAL A 3 -0.70 13.96 -3.11
CA VAL A 3 -1.50 12.82 -2.64
C VAL A 3 -0.90 11.48 -3.10
N MET A 4 -0.35 11.44 -4.30
CA MET A 4 0.17 10.22 -4.89
C MET A 4 1.46 9.75 -4.20
N PHE A 5 2.44 10.64 -3.99
CA PHE A 5 3.71 10.22 -3.41
C PHE A 5 3.60 9.77 -1.94
N PHE A 6 2.75 10.46 -1.15
CA PHE A 6 2.52 10.10 0.25
C PHE A 6 1.63 8.87 0.37
N TYR A 7 0.45 8.87 -0.25
CA TYR A 7 -0.54 7.83 0.01
C TYR A 7 -0.39 6.61 -0.90
N THR A 8 -0.09 6.77 -2.19
CA THR A 8 0.08 5.62 -3.09
C THR A 8 1.32 4.83 -2.72
N GLY A 9 2.46 5.49 -2.44
CA GLY A 9 3.71 4.80 -2.10
C GLY A 9 3.60 4.00 -0.79
N CYS A 10 3.05 4.61 0.26
CA CYS A 10 2.79 3.91 1.52
C CYS A 10 1.74 2.79 1.37
N GLY A 11 0.69 3.04 0.59
CA GLY A 11 -0.36 2.07 0.30
C GLY A 11 0.14 0.85 -0.48
N LEU A 12 1.06 1.06 -1.43
CA LEU A 12 1.64 0.01 -2.28
C LEU A 12 2.41 -1.05 -1.46
N ALA A 13 3.08 -0.64 -0.38
CA ALA A 13 3.73 -1.57 0.54
C ALA A 13 2.78 -2.10 1.63
N ALA A 14 1.94 -1.23 2.20
CA ALA A 14 1.16 -1.58 3.38
C ALA A 14 -0.11 -2.41 3.08
N LEU A 15 -0.70 -2.29 1.90
CA LEU A 15 -1.89 -3.06 1.49
C LEU A 15 -1.59 -4.55 1.40
N PRO A 16 -0.64 -5.02 0.56
CA PRO A 16 -0.39 -6.46 0.42
C PRO A 16 0.06 -7.09 1.74
N VAL A 17 0.93 -6.42 2.49
CA VAL A 17 1.37 -6.93 3.79
C VAL A 17 0.22 -6.91 4.81
N GLY A 18 -0.67 -5.92 4.77
CA GLY A 18 -1.87 -5.90 5.60
C GLY A 18 -2.81 -7.08 5.30
N LEU A 19 -3.02 -7.40 4.02
CA LEU A 19 -3.82 -8.55 3.60
C LEU A 19 -3.18 -9.88 4.03
N ILE A 20 -1.86 -10.03 3.88
CA ILE A 20 -1.14 -11.27 4.24
C ILE A 20 -1.05 -11.45 5.75
N ALA A 21 -0.68 -10.38 6.48
CA ALA A 21 -0.56 -10.43 7.94
C ALA A 21 -1.92 -10.75 8.59
N GLY A 22 -2.98 -10.17 8.02
CA GLY A 22 -4.36 -10.36 8.42
C GLY A 22 -4.59 -10.14 9.91
N SER A 23 -5.76 -10.58 10.36
CA SER A 23 -6.03 -10.76 11.78
C SER A 23 -5.40 -12.08 12.27
N LEU A 24 -4.99 -12.16 13.53
CA LEU A 24 -4.61 -13.45 14.13
C LEU A 24 -5.80 -14.41 14.09
N SER A 25 -5.55 -15.72 13.97
CA SER A 25 -6.64 -16.71 14.09
C SER A 25 -7.21 -16.64 15.49
N THR A 26 -8.52 -16.79 15.63
CA THR A 26 -9.23 -16.95 16.91
C THR A 26 -8.53 -17.98 17.82
N SER A 27 -8.15 -19.13 17.28
CA SER A 27 -7.39 -20.16 18.01
C SER A 27 -5.97 -19.74 18.42
N GLN A 28 -5.24 -19.02 17.56
CA GLN A 28 -3.88 -18.59 17.85
C GLN A 28 -3.87 -17.43 18.85
N GLU A 29 -4.87 -16.56 18.78
CA GLU A 29 -5.09 -15.48 19.75
C GLU A 29 -5.49 -16.03 21.12
N ARG A 30 -6.37 -17.05 21.17
CA ARG A 30 -6.70 -17.76 22.42
C ARG A 30 -5.47 -18.36 23.08
N SER A 31 -4.60 -19.03 22.31
CA SER A 31 -3.33 -19.57 22.84
C SER A 31 -2.46 -18.47 23.44
N ARG A 32 -2.30 -17.33 22.76
CA ARG A 32 -1.51 -16.20 23.27
C ARG A 32 -2.10 -15.60 24.54
N VAL A 33 -3.42 -15.43 24.60
CA VAL A 33 -4.10 -14.93 25.81
C VAL A 33 -3.95 -15.91 26.96
N ALA A 34 -4.04 -17.22 26.70
CA ALA A 34 -3.82 -18.25 27.71
C ALA A 34 -2.36 -18.25 28.23
N ASP A 35 -1.37 -18.10 27.34
CA ASP A 35 0.04 -17.98 27.72
C ASP A 35 0.30 -16.71 28.56
N GLN A 36 -0.34 -15.59 28.21
CA GLN A 36 -0.26 -14.34 28.98
C GLN A 36 -0.89 -14.50 30.37
N LEU A 37 -2.06 -15.12 30.48
CA LEU A 37 -2.71 -15.42 31.75
C LEU A 37 -1.81 -16.29 32.64
N ALA A 38 -1.21 -17.35 32.09
CA ALA A 38 -0.27 -18.19 32.84
C ALA A 38 0.96 -17.41 33.34
N SER A 39 1.49 -16.47 32.55
CA SER A 39 2.61 -15.62 32.95
C SER A 39 2.22 -14.61 34.05
N LEU A 40 0.99 -14.08 34.01
CA LEU A 40 0.47 -13.17 35.02
C LEU A 40 0.16 -13.91 36.33
N ASP A 41 -0.41 -15.11 36.26
CA ASP A 41 -0.68 -15.95 37.43
C ASP A 41 0.63 -16.25 38.17
N ALA A 42 1.70 -16.61 37.45
CA ALA A 42 3.02 -16.81 38.05
C ALA A 42 3.58 -15.53 38.70
N GLN A 43 3.37 -14.35 38.09
CA GLN A 43 3.79 -13.07 38.69
C GLN A 43 3.00 -12.74 39.95
N ILE A 44 1.68 -12.95 39.93
CA ILE A 44 0.79 -12.74 41.08
C ILE A 44 1.21 -13.65 42.23
N ASP A 45 1.44 -14.94 41.98
CA ASP A 45 1.87 -15.89 43.01
C ASP A 45 3.22 -15.51 43.63
N THR A 46 4.20 -15.12 42.81
CA THR A 46 5.51 -14.68 43.35
C THR A 46 5.41 -13.40 44.16
N LEU A 47 4.52 -12.48 43.79
CA LEU A 47 4.32 -11.22 44.51
C LEU A 47 3.53 -11.45 45.80
N ALA A 48 2.46 -12.23 45.75
CA ALA A 48 1.67 -12.63 46.91
C ALA A 48 2.53 -13.32 47.98
N ASN A 49 3.39 -14.25 47.56
CA ASN A 49 4.35 -14.90 48.46
C ASN A 49 5.35 -13.92 49.10
N LYS A 50 5.81 -12.90 48.36
CA LYS A 50 6.68 -11.84 48.90
C LYS A 50 5.96 -10.96 49.92
N LEU A 51 4.68 -10.64 49.70
CA LEU A 51 3.88 -9.87 50.65
C LEU A 51 3.66 -10.65 51.96
N CYS A 52 3.38 -11.96 51.89
CA CYS A 52 3.23 -12.79 53.09
C CYS A 52 4.46 -12.80 54.01
N GLY A 53 5.66 -12.58 53.47
CA GLY A 53 6.91 -12.53 54.23
C GLY A 53 7.34 -11.14 54.72
N SER A 54 6.68 -10.05 54.31
CA SER A 54 7.14 -8.67 54.54
C SER A 54 6.05 -7.80 55.17
N VAL A 55 5.77 -8.00 56.45
CA VAL A 55 4.75 -7.22 57.17
C VAL A 55 5.36 -5.94 57.74
N GLY A 56 4.84 -4.76 57.32
CA GLY A 56 5.02 -3.48 58.05
C GLY A 56 5.91 -2.39 57.42
N SER A 57 6.34 -2.50 56.16
CA SER A 57 7.15 -1.46 55.48
C SER A 57 6.34 -0.57 54.53
N VAL A 58 6.77 0.68 54.30
CA VAL A 58 6.26 1.57 53.22
C VAL A 58 6.30 0.88 51.84
N ARG A 59 7.23 -0.06 51.64
CA ARG A 59 7.34 -0.86 50.41
C ARG A 59 6.13 -1.80 50.20
N HIS A 60 5.44 -2.16 51.27
CA HIS A 60 4.25 -3.02 51.25
C HIS A 60 3.07 -2.36 50.54
N SER A 61 2.82 -1.06 50.72
CA SER A 61 1.68 -0.39 50.06
C SER A 61 1.86 -0.32 48.54
N ILE A 62 3.08 -0.11 48.05
CA ILE A 62 3.41 -0.11 46.62
C ILE A 62 3.23 -1.51 46.02
N ASP A 63 3.68 -2.55 46.72
CA ASP A 63 3.57 -3.92 46.22
C ASP A 63 2.11 -4.41 46.25
N VAL A 64 1.28 -3.96 47.21
CA VAL A 64 -0.19 -4.17 47.18
C VAL A 64 -0.82 -3.51 45.95
N GLU A 65 -0.45 -2.27 45.63
CA GLU A 65 -1.01 -1.55 44.47
C GLU A 65 -0.63 -2.24 43.14
N ARG A 66 0.60 -2.73 43.02
CA ARG A 66 1.04 -3.54 41.87
C ARG A 66 0.27 -4.83 41.74
N LEU A 67 0.00 -5.52 42.84
CA LEU A 67 -0.79 -6.75 42.85
C LEU A 67 -2.21 -6.49 42.35
N LEU A 68 -2.85 -5.41 42.84
CA LEU A 68 -4.18 -4.99 42.36
C LEU A 68 -4.17 -4.62 40.87
N ALA A 69 -3.10 -4.01 40.36
CA ALA A 69 -2.97 -3.69 38.93
C ALA A 69 -2.90 -4.97 38.06
N LEU A 70 -2.09 -5.96 38.47
CA LEU A 70 -1.98 -7.24 37.78
C LEU A 70 -3.30 -8.02 37.81
N GLU A 71 -4.03 -8.01 38.92
CA GLU A 71 -5.37 -8.64 39.01
C GLU A 71 -6.41 -7.97 38.11
N ARG A 72 -6.31 -6.65 37.85
CA ARG A 72 -7.18 -5.96 36.88
C ARG A 72 -6.85 -6.40 35.46
N GLU A 73 -5.57 -6.49 35.10
CA GLU A 73 -5.12 -6.96 33.79
C GLU A 73 -5.52 -8.42 33.55
N ARG A 74 -5.40 -9.28 34.58
CA ARG A 74 -5.89 -10.67 34.53
C ARG A 74 -7.39 -10.74 34.21
N ARG A 75 -8.21 -9.94 34.90
CA ARG A 75 -9.67 -9.90 34.65
C ARG A 75 -10.01 -9.46 33.23
N SER A 76 -9.32 -8.45 32.70
CA SER A 76 -9.57 -7.99 31.32
C SER A 76 -9.18 -9.05 30.28
N LEU A 77 -8.10 -9.79 30.51
CA LEU A 77 -7.69 -10.91 29.66
C LEU A 77 -8.64 -12.11 29.75
N GLU A 78 -9.15 -12.45 30.95
CA GLU A 78 -10.14 -13.52 31.12
C GLU A 78 -11.44 -13.20 30.37
N GLU A 79 -11.93 -11.96 30.43
CA GLU A 79 -13.10 -11.53 29.65
C GLU A 79 -12.85 -11.68 28.15
N ARG A 80 -11.66 -11.29 27.68
CA ARG A 80 -11.24 -11.46 26.28
C ARG A 80 -11.22 -12.93 25.87
N GLN A 81 -10.71 -13.82 26.73
CA GLN A 81 -10.72 -15.25 26.47
C GLN A 81 -12.15 -15.79 26.33
N ARG A 82 -13.07 -15.40 27.22
CA ARG A 82 -14.49 -15.83 27.14
C ARG A 82 -15.15 -15.39 25.84
N ARG A 83 -14.86 -14.16 25.37
CA ARG A 83 -15.36 -13.66 24.07
C ARG A 83 -14.82 -14.47 22.89
N LEU A 84 -13.55 -14.85 22.93
CA LEU A 84 -12.94 -15.71 21.91
C LEU A 84 -13.56 -17.11 21.91
N GLU A 85 -13.84 -17.68 23.08
CA GLU A 85 -14.51 -18.98 23.22
C GLU A 85 -15.92 -18.99 22.64
N HIS A 86 -16.70 -17.91 22.82
CA HIS A 86 -18.03 -17.80 22.22
C HIS A 86 -17.99 -17.68 20.69
N ARG A 87 -16.94 -17.07 20.13
CA ARG A 87 -16.74 -17.00 18.67
C ARG A 87 -16.25 -18.33 18.09
N GLN A 88 -15.54 -19.15 18.88
CA GLN A 88 -14.97 -20.42 18.46
C GLN A 88 -16.07 -21.48 18.29
N GLY A 89 -16.33 -21.90 17.05
CA GLY A 89 -17.32 -22.95 16.73
C GLY A 89 -18.64 -22.47 16.12
N THR A 90 -18.82 -21.15 15.91
CA THR A 90 -19.93 -20.66 15.09
C THR A 90 -19.62 -20.90 13.60
N VAL A 91 -20.62 -21.16 12.76
CA VAL A 91 -20.47 -21.29 11.29
C VAL A 91 -19.69 -20.12 10.67
N ALA A 92 -19.79 -18.94 11.28
CA ALA A 92 -19.03 -17.75 10.94
C ALA A 92 -17.50 -17.93 11.04
N ASP A 93 -16.99 -18.73 11.98
CA ASP A 93 -15.55 -18.98 12.15
C ASP A 93 -15.00 -19.86 11.02
N HIS A 94 -15.80 -20.82 10.52
CA HIS A 94 -15.42 -21.64 9.38
C HIS A 94 -15.42 -20.82 8.08
N LEU A 95 -16.45 -19.99 7.87
CA LEU A 95 -16.53 -19.07 6.72
C LEU A 95 -15.35 -18.06 6.75
N HIS A 96 -15.02 -17.53 7.93
CA HIS A 96 -13.90 -16.62 8.11
C HIS A 96 -12.55 -17.30 7.85
N CYS A 97 -12.41 -18.58 8.20
CA CYS A 97 -11.22 -19.38 7.91
C CYS A 97 -11.01 -19.55 6.38
N SER A 98 -12.06 -19.91 5.63
CA SER A 98 -11.98 -20.00 4.17
C SER A 98 -11.68 -18.64 3.52
N PHE A 99 -12.31 -17.57 4.00
CA PHE A 99 -12.06 -16.22 3.51
C PHE A 99 -10.63 -15.75 3.78
N ARG A 100 -10.01 -16.23 4.86
CA ARG A 100 -8.60 -15.94 5.18
C ARG A 100 -7.62 -16.55 4.19
N LEU A 101 -7.86 -17.77 3.70
CA LEU A 101 -7.03 -18.35 2.63
C LEU A 101 -7.13 -17.52 1.34
N VAL A 102 -8.35 -17.08 1.00
CA VAL A 102 -8.58 -16.17 -0.14
C VAL A 102 -7.86 -14.84 0.08
N GLN A 103 -7.90 -14.27 1.29
CA GLN A 103 -7.23 -13.02 1.60
C GLN A 103 -5.70 -13.13 1.49
N ILE A 104 -5.09 -14.23 1.95
CA ILE A 104 -3.64 -14.46 1.84
C ILE A 104 -3.24 -14.62 0.38
N THR A 105 -3.99 -15.37 -0.42
CA THR A 105 -3.71 -15.55 -1.85
C THR A 105 -3.85 -14.23 -2.62
N VAL A 106 -4.91 -13.46 -2.37
CA VAL A 106 -5.08 -12.11 -2.94
C VAL A 106 -3.95 -11.17 -2.49
N GLY A 107 -3.57 -11.22 -1.21
CA GLY A 107 -2.46 -10.43 -0.68
C GLY A 107 -1.11 -10.77 -1.33
N SER A 108 -0.85 -12.06 -1.57
CA SER A 108 0.35 -12.53 -2.28
C SER A 108 0.39 -12.04 -3.73
N GLN A 109 -0.72 -12.14 -4.46
CA GLN A 109 -0.82 -11.62 -5.83
C GLN A 109 -0.67 -10.09 -5.88
N ALA A 110 -1.29 -9.38 -4.93
CA ALA A 110 -1.13 -7.94 -4.76
C ALA A 110 0.33 -7.55 -4.47
N MET A 111 1.04 -8.34 -3.66
CA MET A 111 2.47 -8.10 -3.37
C MET A 111 3.33 -8.25 -4.62
N LEU A 112 3.09 -9.30 -5.42
CA LEU A 112 3.78 -9.51 -6.69
C LEU A 112 3.50 -8.37 -7.67
N LEU A 113 2.24 -7.97 -7.82
CA LEU A 113 1.84 -6.87 -8.70
C LEU A 113 2.46 -5.53 -8.24
N GLY A 114 2.46 -5.26 -6.93
CA GLY A 114 3.10 -4.09 -6.33
C GLY A 114 4.59 -4.03 -6.58
N LEU A 115 5.30 -5.15 -6.42
CA LEU A 115 6.73 -5.26 -6.72
C LEU A 115 7.00 -5.01 -8.20
N LEU A 116 6.15 -5.55 -9.08
CA LEU A 116 6.30 -5.41 -10.53
C LEU A 116 6.08 -3.96 -10.98
N VAL A 117 5.07 -3.28 -10.44
CA VAL A 117 4.85 -1.83 -10.64
C VAL A 117 6.03 -1.01 -10.13
N TRP A 118 6.52 -1.30 -8.91
CA TRP A 118 7.65 -0.59 -8.32
C TRP A 118 8.93 -0.78 -9.16
N LEU A 119 9.25 -2.00 -9.57
CA LEU A 119 10.42 -2.30 -10.40
C LEU A 119 10.33 -1.61 -11.76
N SER A 120 9.13 -1.59 -12.37
CA SER A 120 8.87 -0.89 -13.63
C SER A 120 9.14 0.62 -13.51
N LEU A 121 8.62 1.24 -12.45
CA LEU A 121 8.85 2.66 -12.18
C LEU A 121 10.32 2.97 -11.85
N LEU A 122 11.00 2.09 -11.12
CA LEU A 122 12.42 2.23 -10.81
C LEU A 122 13.26 2.18 -12.09
N LEU A 123 13.04 1.19 -12.95
CA LEU A 123 13.77 1.04 -14.21
C LEU A 123 13.55 2.24 -15.13
N VAL A 124 12.31 2.71 -15.27
CA VAL A 124 12.01 3.91 -16.07
C VAL A 124 12.65 5.17 -15.47
N SER A 125 12.71 5.28 -14.15
CA SER A 125 13.35 6.41 -13.48
C SER A 125 14.87 6.41 -13.69
N ILE A 126 15.51 5.23 -13.63
CA ILE A 126 16.94 5.06 -13.93
C ILE A 126 17.22 5.37 -15.40
N ASP A 127 16.41 4.86 -16.32
CA ASP A 127 16.60 5.10 -17.76
C ASP A 127 16.48 6.60 -18.10
N LYS A 128 15.50 7.29 -17.53
CA LYS A 128 15.37 8.76 -17.65
C LYS A 128 16.52 9.52 -16.99
N ALA A 129 17.05 9.02 -15.89
CA ALA A 129 18.18 9.66 -15.22
C ALA A 129 19.48 9.58 -16.05
N LEU A 130 19.70 8.47 -16.76
CA LEU A 130 20.91 8.22 -17.52
C LEU A 130 20.84 8.74 -18.97
N HIS A 131 19.70 8.61 -19.63
CA HIS A 131 19.58 8.81 -21.09
C HIS A 131 18.62 9.92 -21.52
N SER A 132 18.08 10.73 -20.59
CA SER A 132 17.19 11.83 -20.99
C SER A 132 17.94 13.07 -21.50
N LEU A 133 17.20 13.92 -22.22
CA LEU A 133 17.67 15.22 -22.76
C LEU A 133 17.88 16.31 -21.67
N GLY A 134 17.96 15.92 -20.39
CA GLY A 134 18.23 16.79 -19.26
C GLY A 134 17.01 17.50 -18.67
N TYR A 135 17.24 18.28 -17.59
CA TYR A 135 16.18 18.91 -16.80
C TYR A 135 15.40 19.98 -17.57
N LYS A 136 16.05 20.72 -18.49
CA LYS A 136 15.43 21.80 -19.28
C LYS A 136 14.37 21.31 -20.27
N MET A 137 14.36 20.00 -20.56
CA MET A 137 13.39 19.34 -21.45
C MET A 137 12.47 18.38 -20.66
N GLY A 138 12.39 18.54 -19.33
CA GLY A 138 11.47 17.77 -18.48
C GLY A 138 11.78 16.27 -18.41
N TYR A 139 13.04 15.86 -18.57
CA TYR A 139 13.47 14.45 -18.59
C TYR A 139 12.76 13.62 -19.67
N LEU A 140 12.53 14.23 -20.84
CA LEU A 140 12.02 13.51 -21.99
C LEU A 140 13.04 12.46 -22.48
N LEU A 141 12.56 11.24 -22.70
CA LEU A 141 13.34 10.11 -23.15
C LEU A 141 12.90 9.71 -24.57
N PRO A 142 13.73 9.95 -25.61
CA PRO A 142 13.38 9.65 -27.01
C PRO A 142 13.24 8.15 -27.29
N LYS A 143 14.14 7.35 -26.71
CA LYS A 143 14.21 5.90 -26.87
C LYS A 143 14.38 5.23 -25.51
N ALA A 144 13.49 4.29 -25.18
CA ALA A 144 13.64 3.44 -24.02
C ALA A 144 14.77 2.44 -24.25
N SER A 145 15.77 2.44 -23.36
CA SER A 145 16.93 1.55 -23.47
C SER A 145 16.82 0.35 -22.53
N LEU A 146 16.19 0.52 -21.37
CA LEU A 146 15.95 -0.56 -20.42
C LEU A 146 14.59 -1.24 -20.65
N PRO A 147 14.54 -2.58 -20.66
CA PRO A 147 13.29 -3.32 -20.82
C PRO A 147 12.44 -3.20 -19.54
N ASN A 148 11.24 -2.67 -19.68
CA ASN A 148 10.28 -2.54 -18.58
C ASN A 148 9.42 -3.82 -18.45
N PRO A 149 9.39 -4.49 -17.27
CA PRO A 149 8.72 -5.77 -17.11
C PRO A 149 7.19 -5.67 -17.23
N LEU A 150 6.53 -4.65 -16.64
CA LEU A 150 5.07 -4.53 -16.75
C LEU A 150 4.65 -4.21 -18.18
N ASP A 151 5.42 -3.33 -18.82
CA ASP A 151 5.18 -2.92 -20.20
C ASP A 151 5.27 -4.12 -21.16
N ARG A 152 6.32 -4.94 -21.04
CA ARG A 152 6.46 -6.18 -21.81
C ARG A 152 5.35 -7.18 -21.52
N ALA A 153 4.92 -7.32 -20.26
CA ALA A 153 3.82 -8.19 -19.89
C ALA A 153 2.49 -7.75 -20.55
N LEU A 154 2.20 -6.45 -20.54
CA LEU A 154 1.01 -5.87 -21.18
C LEU A 154 1.05 -6.06 -22.70
N VAL A 155 2.16 -5.73 -23.37
CA VAL A 155 2.31 -5.90 -24.83
C VAL A 155 2.19 -7.38 -25.24
N GLN A 156 2.78 -8.29 -24.47
CA GLN A 156 2.66 -9.74 -24.74
C GLN A 156 1.21 -10.22 -24.56
N SER A 157 0.49 -9.67 -23.58
CA SER A 157 -0.91 -10.01 -23.32
C SER A 157 -1.84 -9.60 -24.46
N GLN A 158 -1.45 -8.62 -25.29
CA GLN A 158 -2.24 -8.21 -26.48
C GLN A 158 -2.36 -9.31 -27.54
N LYS A 159 -1.50 -10.34 -27.50
CA LYS A 159 -1.58 -11.49 -28.41
C LYS A 159 -2.84 -12.33 -28.18
N VAL A 160 -3.39 -12.30 -26.97
CA VAL A 160 -4.57 -13.07 -26.58
C VAL A 160 -5.64 -12.10 -26.04
N PHE A 161 -6.50 -11.64 -26.94
CA PHE A 161 -7.62 -10.76 -26.58
C PHE A 161 -8.61 -11.50 -25.65
N PRO A 162 -9.11 -10.90 -24.53
CA PRO A 162 -8.96 -9.52 -24.03
C PRO A 162 -8.06 -9.39 -22.77
N ILE A 163 -7.02 -10.22 -22.65
CA ILE A 163 -6.24 -10.35 -21.41
C ILE A 163 -5.52 -9.06 -21.04
N ASP A 164 -5.05 -8.30 -22.04
CA ASP A 164 -4.41 -6.99 -21.86
C ASP A 164 -5.31 -5.97 -21.15
N TYR A 165 -6.59 -5.88 -21.52
CA TYR A 165 -7.56 -5.01 -20.86
C TYR A 165 -7.82 -5.41 -19.41
N VAL A 166 -7.93 -6.71 -19.13
CA VAL A 166 -8.14 -7.22 -17.77
C VAL A 166 -6.91 -6.91 -16.91
N LEU A 167 -5.70 -7.13 -17.42
CA LEU A 167 -4.45 -6.85 -16.71
C LEU A 167 -4.27 -5.35 -16.46
N TYR A 168 -4.54 -4.52 -17.46
CA TYR A 168 -4.48 -3.06 -17.33
C TYR A 168 -5.49 -2.55 -16.28
N LEU A 169 -6.73 -3.03 -16.33
CA LEU A 169 -7.76 -2.69 -15.35
C LEU A 169 -7.35 -3.15 -13.94
N ALA A 170 -6.79 -4.35 -13.81
CA ALA A 170 -6.29 -4.86 -12.53
C ALA A 170 -5.20 -3.97 -11.94
N VAL A 171 -4.25 -3.49 -12.76
CA VAL A 171 -3.20 -2.54 -12.32
C VAL A 171 -3.81 -1.23 -11.85
N VAL A 172 -4.76 -0.66 -12.60
CA VAL A 172 -5.42 0.61 -12.24
C VAL A 172 -6.22 0.47 -10.95
N LEU A 173 -7.06 -0.57 -10.85
CA LEU A 173 -7.85 -0.84 -9.65
C LEU A 173 -6.95 -1.09 -8.44
N TYR A 174 -5.86 -1.84 -8.61
CA TYR A 174 -4.88 -2.06 -7.57
C TYR A 174 -4.27 -0.75 -7.06
N LEU A 175 -3.82 0.14 -7.95
CA LEU A 175 -3.27 1.44 -7.57
C LEU A 175 -4.29 2.34 -6.84
N VAL A 176 -5.55 2.32 -7.27
CA VAL A 176 -6.63 3.02 -6.57
C VAL A 176 -6.85 2.43 -5.18
N MET A 177 -6.92 1.10 -5.05
CA MET A 177 -7.08 0.44 -3.75
C MET A 177 -5.89 0.73 -2.81
N CYS A 178 -4.67 0.76 -3.34
CA CYS A 178 -3.50 1.22 -2.59
C CYS A 178 -3.64 2.65 -2.09
N THR A 179 -4.13 3.59 -2.92
CA THR A 179 -4.35 4.97 -2.47
C THR A 179 -5.38 5.06 -1.35
N VAL A 180 -6.50 4.35 -1.48
CA VAL A 180 -7.56 4.34 -0.46
C VAL A 180 -7.01 3.77 0.85
N TYR A 181 -6.31 2.64 0.80
CA TYR A 181 -5.72 2.01 1.98
C TYR A 181 -4.65 2.89 2.63
N GLY A 182 -3.80 3.56 1.83
CA GLY A 182 -2.82 4.53 2.32
C GLY A 182 -3.46 5.70 3.05
N ILE A 183 -4.53 6.27 2.48
CA ILE A 183 -5.30 7.35 3.09
C ILE A 183 -5.99 6.89 4.38
N GLN A 184 -6.55 5.68 4.42
CA GLN A 184 -7.18 5.13 5.63
C GLN A 184 -6.16 4.93 6.76
N LYS A 185 -4.98 4.36 6.47
CA LYS A 185 -3.97 4.06 7.49
C LYS A 185 -3.27 5.30 8.05
N MET A 186 -2.92 6.27 7.19
CA MET A 186 -2.27 7.51 7.64
C MET A 186 -3.27 8.59 8.14
N GLY A 187 -4.51 8.55 7.66
CA GLY A 187 -5.48 9.65 7.77
C GLY A 187 -5.22 10.73 6.71
N ILE A 188 -6.11 11.72 6.60
CA ILE A 188 -5.92 12.84 5.68
C ILE A 188 -5.06 13.92 6.35
N TRP A 189 -3.89 14.15 5.78
CA TRP A 189 -2.96 15.21 6.15
C TRP A 189 -3.17 16.42 5.25
N PHE A 190 -3.35 17.59 5.86
CA PHE A 190 -3.36 18.88 5.17
C PHE A 190 -2.22 19.73 5.71
N VAL A 191 -1.23 20.03 4.86
CA VAL A 191 -0.10 20.94 5.17
C VAL A 191 0.55 20.65 6.55
N PHE A 192 0.79 19.37 6.87
CA PHE A 192 1.38 18.87 8.13
C PHE A 192 0.47 18.67 9.35
N LEU A 193 -0.83 19.00 9.27
CA LEU A 193 -1.79 18.67 10.33
C LEU A 193 -2.66 17.48 9.91
N LYS A 194 -2.80 16.50 10.82
CA LYS A 194 -3.72 15.36 10.64
C LYS A 194 -5.14 15.84 10.92
N MET A 195 -5.88 16.19 9.86
CA MET A 195 -7.22 16.77 9.97
C MET A 195 -8.28 15.72 10.29
N TYR A 196 -8.28 14.59 9.57
CA TYR A 196 -9.30 13.56 9.74
C TYR A 196 -8.69 12.16 9.78
N ARG A 197 -9.05 11.39 10.82
CA ARG A 197 -8.83 9.94 10.87
C ARG A 197 -10.03 9.26 10.23
N ILE A 198 -9.82 8.56 9.13
CA ILE A 198 -10.89 7.84 8.44
C ILE A 198 -11.11 6.52 9.16
N ARG A 199 -12.31 6.33 9.69
CA ARG A 199 -12.80 5.09 10.31
C ARG A 199 -14.06 4.63 9.57
N PRO A 200 -14.18 3.34 9.23
CA PRO A 200 -15.40 2.83 8.60
C PRO A 200 -16.61 3.06 9.53
N GLY A 201 -17.72 3.57 8.99
CA GLY A 201 -18.96 3.79 9.72
C GLY A 201 -18.99 4.97 10.71
N ARG A 202 -17.86 5.64 10.97
CA ARG A 202 -17.77 6.76 11.94
C ARG A 202 -17.05 8.00 11.41
N THR A 203 -16.98 8.17 10.09
CA THR A 203 -16.42 9.37 9.47
C THR A 203 -17.44 10.51 9.42
N ARG A 204 -17.05 11.69 9.89
CA ARG A 204 -17.85 12.91 9.70
C ARG A 204 -18.03 13.20 8.20
N PRO A 205 -19.19 13.71 7.75
CA PRO A 205 -19.50 13.90 6.32
C PRO A 205 -18.48 14.81 5.59
N GLN A 206 -17.93 15.82 6.28
CA GLN A 206 -16.86 16.68 5.76
C GLN A 206 -15.59 15.89 5.41
N GLY A 207 -15.24 14.86 6.21
CA GLY A 207 -14.09 14.00 5.95
C GLY A 207 -14.29 13.09 4.73
N ILE A 208 -15.53 12.64 4.50
CA ILE A 208 -15.89 11.85 3.32
C ILE A 208 -15.77 12.71 2.04
N LEU A 209 -16.21 13.96 2.10
CA LEU A 209 -16.07 14.90 0.97
C LEU A 209 -14.59 15.12 0.62
N LEU A 210 -13.73 15.33 1.63
CA LEU A 210 -12.30 15.51 1.43
C LEU A 210 -11.61 14.24 0.91
N LEU A 211 -12.04 13.06 1.38
CA LEU A 211 -11.60 11.78 0.84
C LEU A 211 -11.94 11.68 -0.65
N CYS A 212 -13.19 11.99 -1.03
CA CYS A 212 -13.63 11.98 -2.42
C CYS A 212 -12.80 12.94 -3.29
N LEU A 213 -12.59 14.17 -2.81
CA LEU A 213 -11.75 15.16 -3.49
C LEU A 213 -10.32 14.66 -3.68
N SER A 214 -9.71 14.08 -2.63
CA SER A 214 -8.36 13.54 -2.70
C SER A 214 -8.26 12.36 -3.67
N LEU A 215 -9.28 11.51 -3.72
CA LEU A 215 -9.36 10.37 -4.63
C LEU A 215 -9.51 10.84 -6.08
N MET A 216 -10.32 11.85 -6.36
CA MET A 216 -10.43 12.44 -7.71
C MET A 216 -9.07 12.96 -8.20
N PHE A 217 -8.33 13.68 -7.36
CA PHE A 217 -6.97 14.13 -7.70
C PHE A 217 -5.97 12.98 -7.81
N ALA A 218 -6.12 11.92 -7.02
CA ALA A 218 -5.29 10.73 -7.10
C ALA A 218 -5.52 10.00 -8.43
N VAL A 219 -6.77 9.78 -8.84
CA VAL A 219 -7.10 9.13 -10.12
C VAL A 219 -6.55 9.94 -11.29
N LEU A 220 -6.68 11.27 -11.28
CA LEU A 220 -6.07 12.11 -12.31
C LEU A 220 -4.54 11.96 -12.36
N ALA A 221 -3.87 11.91 -11.21
CA ALA A 221 -2.43 11.69 -11.14
C ALA A 221 -2.02 10.27 -11.60
N LEU A 222 -2.80 9.25 -11.24
CA LEU A 222 -2.59 7.86 -11.65
C LEU A 222 -2.70 7.69 -13.17
N ASN A 223 -3.61 8.41 -13.82
CA ASN A 223 -3.69 8.41 -15.28
C ASN A 223 -2.37 8.86 -15.93
N VAL A 224 -1.74 9.90 -15.40
CA VAL A 224 -0.42 10.35 -15.88
C VAL A 224 0.68 9.35 -15.48
N LEU A 225 0.61 8.80 -14.26
CA LEU A 225 1.53 7.77 -13.76
C LEU A 225 1.65 6.59 -14.72
N LEU A 226 0.52 6.15 -15.28
CA LEU A 226 0.45 4.96 -16.11
C LEU A 226 1.30 5.05 -17.38
N TYR A 227 1.45 6.26 -17.95
CA TYR A 227 2.38 6.52 -19.06
C TYR A 227 3.85 6.38 -18.67
N SER A 228 4.17 6.45 -17.38
CA SER A 228 5.51 6.15 -16.86
C SER A 228 5.67 4.71 -16.40
N VAL A 229 4.60 4.04 -15.97
CA VAL A 229 4.65 2.62 -15.60
C VAL A 229 4.79 1.75 -16.85
N CYS A 230 4.11 2.06 -17.94
CA CYS A 230 4.11 1.26 -19.18
C CYS A 230 4.17 2.17 -20.42
N PRO A 231 5.35 2.75 -20.72
CA PRO A 231 5.48 3.75 -21.77
C PRO A 231 5.19 3.18 -23.16
N GLN A 232 5.68 2.00 -23.54
CA GLN A 232 5.44 1.47 -24.89
C GLN A 232 3.97 1.13 -25.10
N TYR A 233 3.37 0.41 -24.15
CA TYR A 233 1.98 -0.03 -24.23
C TYR A 233 1.00 1.14 -24.36
N THR A 234 1.19 2.21 -23.59
CA THR A 234 0.29 3.37 -23.58
C THR A 234 0.51 4.36 -24.73
N THR A 235 1.71 4.38 -25.32
CA THR A 235 2.06 5.30 -26.42
C THR A 235 1.81 4.69 -27.78
N PHE A 236 2.33 3.48 -28.03
CA PHE A 236 2.32 2.82 -29.34
C PHE A 236 1.62 1.44 -29.32
N GLY A 237 1.46 0.82 -28.15
CA GLY A 237 0.88 -0.53 -28.04
C GLY A 237 1.81 -1.59 -28.63
N SER A 238 1.26 -2.50 -29.43
CA SER A 238 1.98 -3.58 -30.13
C SER A 238 2.53 -3.18 -31.51
N GLN A 239 2.55 -1.89 -31.84
CA GLN A 239 3.06 -1.41 -33.13
C GLN A 239 4.58 -1.63 -33.26
N HIS A 240 5.00 -2.15 -34.41
CA HIS A 240 6.40 -2.34 -34.79
C HIS A 240 6.58 -1.78 -36.21
N TYR A 241 7.75 -1.23 -36.49
CA TYR A 241 8.14 -0.82 -37.83
C TYR A 241 9.37 -1.59 -38.29
N LEU A 242 9.58 -1.63 -39.60
CA LEU A 242 10.73 -2.27 -40.20
C LEU A 242 11.87 -1.26 -40.26
N SER A 243 12.88 -1.42 -39.42
CA SER A 243 14.08 -0.59 -39.50
C SER A 243 14.96 -1.13 -40.64
N GLN A 244 15.12 -0.35 -41.71
CA GLN A 244 16.09 -0.65 -42.75
C GLN A 244 17.44 -0.05 -42.35
N ASP A 245 18.34 -0.88 -41.81
CA ASP A 245 19.72 -0.47 -41.60
C ASP A 245 20.37 -0.24 -42.97
N GLN A 246 20.74 1.00 -43.26
CA GLN A 246 21.29 1.41 -44.57
C GLN A 246 22.60 0.67 -44.95
N ASN A 247 23.18 -0.10 -44.04
CA ASN A 247 24.49 -0.73 -44.19
C ASN A 247 24.46 -2.27 -44.04
N SER A 248 23.28 -2.91 -44.12
CA SER A 248 23.16 -4.37 -43.98
C SER A 248 22.23 -4.95 -45.04
N THR A 249 22.72 -5.94 -45.78
CA THR A 249 21.95 -6.84 -46.67
C THR A 249 21.05 -7.82 -45.90
N ALA A 250 20.90 -7.64 -44.59
CA ALA A 250 20.04 -8.44 -43.75
C ALA A 250 18.56 -8.08 -43.96
N ALA A 251 17.69 -9.10 -43.89
CA ALA A 251 16.25 -8.89 -43.96
C ALA A 251 15.80 -7.89 -42.87
N PRO A 252 14.89 -6.96 -43.19
CA PRO A 252 14.44 -5.95 -42.23
C PRO A 252 13.84 -6.63 -41.00
N SER A 253 14.35 -6.28 -39.82
CA SER A 253 13.87 -6.81 -38.56
C SER A 253 12.78 -5.91 -37.96
N PRO A 254 11.72 -6.48 -37.36
CA PRO A 254 10.69 -5.70 -36.71
C PRO A 254 11.21 -5.10 -35.40
N VAL A 255 11.24 -3.77 -35.32
CA VAL A 255 11.67 -2.99 -34.15
C VAL A 255 10.44 -2.32 -33.53
N PRO A 256 10.30 -2.29 -32.18
CA PRO A 256 9.21 -1.58 -31.54
C PRO A 256 9.23 -0.08 -31.87
N CYS A 257 8.05 0.52 -32.10
CA CYS A 257 7.93 1.95 -32.39
C CYS A 257 8.53 2.82 -31.27
N THR A 258 9.31 3.84 -31.66
CA THR A 258 9.90 4.84 -30.76
C THR A 258 9.47 6.25 -31.18
N ILE A 259 9.82 7.28 -30.40
CA ILE A 259 9.48 8.68 -30.72
C ILE A 259 10.14 9.14 -32.02
N ASP A 260 11.30 8.59 -32.35
CA ASP A 260 12.08 8.92 -33.56
C ASP A 260 11.64 8.14 -34.81
N ALA A 261 10.63 7.26 -34.68
CA ALA A 261 10.16 6.45 -35.80
C ALA A 261 9.40 7.28 -36.86
N PRO A 262 9.41 6.88 -38.14
CA PRO A 262 8.69 7.58 -39.19
C PRO A 262 7.18 7.68 -38.87
N PRO A 263 6.56 8.87 -39.03
CA PRO A 263 5.15 9.07 -38.67
C PRO A 263 4.17 8.31 -39.58
N ALA A 264 4.65 7.78 -40.71
CA ALA A 264 3.86 6.94 -41.61
C ALA A 264 3.65 5.52 -41.06
N ASP A 265 4.61 4.99 -40.30
CA ASP A 265 4.62 3.59 -39.86
C ASP A 265 4.19 3.44 -38.39
N CYS A 266 4.44 4.46 -37.55
CA CYS A 266 4.12 4.43 -36.12
C CYS A 266 3.19 5.59 -35.74
N VAL A 267 2.00 5.27 -35.23
CA VAL A 267 1.01 6.27 -34.79
C VAL A 267 0.88 6.25 -33.27
N MET A 268 1.24 7.37 -32.64
CA MET A 268 1.10 7.56 -31.20
C MET A 268 -0.35 7.83 -30.77
N THR A 269 -0.70 7.40 -29.56
CA THR A 269 -1.99 7.75 -28.94
C THR A 269 -2.15 9.26 -28.77
N ARG A 270 -3.38 9.78 -28.91
CA ARG A 270 -3.64 11.23 -28.77
C ARG A 270 -3.26 11.76 -27.38
N ALA A 271 -3.44 10.93 -26.35
CA ALA A 271 -3.10 11.29 -24.98
C ALA A 271 -1.58 11.39 -24.77
N SER A 272 -0.78 10.46 -25.33
CA SER A 272 0.68 10.55 -25.26
C SER A 272 1.22 11.74 -26.06
N ALA A 273 0.65 12.03 -27.23
CA ALA A 273 0.99 13.23 -28.02
C ALA A 273 0.74 14.53 -27.24
N LEU A 274 -0.38 14.63 -26.52
CA LEU A 274 -0.72 15.78 -25.69
C LEU A 274 0.23 15.90 -24.50
N LEU A 275 0.48 14.80 -23.79
CA LEU A 275 1.38 14.76 -22.64
C LEU A 275 2.81 15.17 -23.02
N LEU A 276 3.30 14.67 -24.15
CA LEU A 276 4.61 14.99 -24.69
C LEU A 276 4.75 16.48 -25.02
N ARG A 277 3.77 17.05 -25.73
CA ARG A 277 3.73 18.48 -26.05
C ARG A 277 3.64 19.35 -24.79
N PHE A 278 2.88 18.89 -23.79
CA PHE A 278 2.74 19.58 -22.52
C PHE A 278 4.07 19.60 -21.75
N PHE A 279 4.73 18.44 -21.59
CA PHE A 279 6.03 18.39 -20.90
C PHE A 279 7.14 19.13 -21.64
N TYR A 280 7.10 19.14 -22.98
CA TYR A 280 8.05 19.89 -23.79
C TYR A 280 7.88 21.41 -23.59
N LYS A 281 6.65 21.94 -23.66
CA LYS A 281 6.40 23.38 -23.46
C LYS A 281 6.51 23.81 -21.99
N ALA A 282 6.10 22.95 -21.07
CA ALA A 282 6.02 23.22 -19.65
C ALA A 282 7.01 22.32 -18.87
N TRP A 283 8.30 22.48 -19.18
CA TRP A 283 9.39 21.62 -18.69
C TRP A 283 9.45 21.46 -17.16
N VAL A 284 9.06 22.50 -16.41
CA VAL A 284 8.99 22.47 -14.94
C VAL A 284 8.04 21.38 -14.44
N PHE A 285 6.90 21.17 -15.10
CA PHE A 285 5.95 20.12 -14.72
C PHE A 285 6.50 18.72 -15.02
N GLY A 286 7.22 18.56 -16.13
CA GLY A 286 7.91 17.30 -16.46
C GLY A 286 8.97 16.95 -15.42
N ALA A 287 9.78 17.93 -15.02
CA ALA A 287 10.79 17.76 -13.97
C ALA A 287 10.15 17.45 -12.61
N CYS A 288 9.12 18.20 -12.19
CA CYS A 288 8.39 17.94 -10.94
C CYS A 288 7.80 16.52 -10.92
N TYR A 289 7.24 16.08 -12.03
CA TYR A 289 6.66 14.76 -12.17
C TYR A 289 7.70 13.63 -12.12
N PHE A 290 8.87 13.82 -12.75
CA PHE A 290 10.01 12.90 -12.63
C PHE A 290 10.43 12.73 -11.17
N TRP A 291 10.68 13.84 -10.46
CA TRP A 291 11.05 13.81 -9.04
C TRP A 291 9.96 13.21 -8.16
N ALA A 292 8.68 13.49 -8.43
CA ALA A 292 7.56 12.87 -7.72
C ALA A 292 7.53 11.35 -7.90
N THR A 293 7.89 10.86 -9.08
CA THR A 293 7.97 9.41 -9.36
C THR A 293 9.16 8.77 -8.61
N VAL A 294 10.31 9.44 -8.59
CA VAL A 294 11.47 9.00 -7.78
C VAL A 294 11.12 8.97 -6.28
N LEU A 295 10.43 10.00 -5.78
CA LEU A 295 9.98 10.07 -4.39
C LEU A 295 8.96 8.98 -4.05
N LEU A 296 8.07 8.62 -4.99
CA LEU A 296 7.16 7.48 -4.83
C LEU A 296 7.92 6.16 -4.67
N CYS A 297 8.96 5.93 -5.48
CA CYS A 297 9.80 4.74 -5.36
C CYS A 297 10.52 4.70 -4.00
N ALA A 298 11.01 5.84 -3.52
CA ALA A 298 11.63 5.96 -2.20
C ALA A 298 10.62 5.73 -1.06
N SER A 299 9.42 6.31 -1.14
CA SER A 299 8.39 6.15 -0.09
C SER A 299 7.89 4.71 0.02
N TYR A 300 7.84 3.96 -1.09
CA TYR A 300 7.58 2.52 -1.07
C TYR A 300 8.64 1.75 -0.25
N VAL A 301 9.93 1.99 -0.50
CA VAL A 301 11.01 1.30 0.23
C VAL A 301 10.95 1.59 1.73
N VAL A 302 10.77 2.86 2.08
CA VAL A 302 10.63 3.28 3.49
C VAL A 302 9.41 2.62 4.12
N ALA A 303 8.25 2.65 3.45
CA ALA A 303 7.03 2.03 3.96
C ALA A 303 7.17 0.50 4.11
N PHE A 304 7.83 -0.17 3.16
CA PHE A 304 8.09 -1.60 3.20
C PHE A 304 8.96 -1.98 4.41
N VAL A 305 10.05 -1.25 4.66
CA VAL A 305 10.91 -1.45 5.84
C VAL A 305 10.13 -1.22 7.14
N VAL A 306 9.35 -0.13 7.24
CA VAL A 306 8.54 0.18 8.43
C VAL A 306 7.50 -0.90 8.70
N VAL A 307 6.88 -1.42 7.64
CA VAL A 307 5.85 -2.46 7.76
C VAL A 307 6.45 -3.79 8.19
N ILE A 308 7.63 -4.16 7.68
CA ILE A 308 8.36 -5.36 8.15
C ILE A 308 8.76 -5.18 9.63
N ALA A 309 9.28 -4.02 10.00
CA ALA A 309 9.72 -3.74 11.37
C ALA A 309 8.58 -3.73 12.40
N ARG A 310 7.37 -3.30 12.00
CA ARG A 310 6.21 -3.22 12.91
C ARG A 310 5.56 -4.56 13.25
N GLY A 311 5.87 -5.65 12.55
CA GLY A 311 5.30 -6.97 12.81
C GLY A 311 3.78 -7.06 12.57
N ARG A 312 3.17 -8.20 12.94
CA ARG A 312 1.73 -8.47 12.74
C ARG A 312 0.92 -7.82 13.87
N GLN A 313 -0.04 -6.95 13.50
CA GLN A 313 -0.99 -6.35 14.45
C GLN A 313 -2.08 -7.36 14.84
N SER A 314 -2.56 -7.30 16.09
CA SER A 314 -3.55 -8.26 16.61
C SER A 314 -4.99 -7.89 16.19
N ALA A 315 -5.84 -8.90 15.99
CA ALA A 315 -7.22 -8.76 15.53
C ALA A 315 -8.09 -7.94 16.48
N VAL A 316 -7.95 -8.22 17.78
CA VAL A 316 -8.76 -7.58 18.82
C VAL A 316 -8.18 -6.22 19.24
N GLU A 317 -6.90 -5.93 18.98
CA GLU A 317 -6.32 -4.59 19.22
C GLU A 317 -7.09 -3.52 18.44
N VAL A 318 -7.53 -3.86 17.22
CA VAL A 318 -8.39 -3.01 16.37
C VAL A 318 -9.78 -2.81 17.00
N ASP A 319 -10.39 -3.86 17.56
CA ASP A 319 -11.71 -3.81 18.22
C ASP A 319 -11.65 -3.04 19.56
N THR A 320 -10.57 -3.16 20.35
CA THR A 320 -10.38 -2.39 21.60
C THR A 320 -10.11 -0.91 21.35
N ASP A 321 -9.30 -0.56 20.34
CA ASP A 321 -9.12 0.84 19.89
C ASP A 321 -10.45 1.49 19.47
N ASP A 322 -11.38 0.70 18.94
CA ASP A 322 -12.72 1.13 18.52
C ASP A 322 -13.72 1.27 19.68
N LEU A 323 -13.46 0.62 20.83
CA LEU A 323 -14.24 0.71 22.07
C LEU A 323 -13.76 1.86 22.96
N ASP A 324 -12.45 1.96 23.24
CA ASP A 324 -11.88 3.00 24.12
C ASP A 324 -12.10 4.41 23.55
N GLY A 325 -12.03 4.58 22.23
CA GLY A 325 -12.32 5.86 21.59
C GLY A 325 -13.79 6.31 21.65
N SER A 326 -14.73 5.42 22.04
CA SER A 326 -16.14 5.78 22.20
C SER A 326 -16.43 6.43 23.56
N ASP A 327 -15.64 6.09 24.58
CA ASP A 327 -15.76 6.67 25.91
C ASP A 327 -15.19 8.09 25.94
N ASP A 328 -14.08 8.34 25.22
CA ASP A 328 -13.47 9.67 25.10
C ASP A 328 -14.35 10.70 24.36
N GLU A 329 -15.08 10.31 23.30
CA GLU A 329 -16.01 11.23 22.60
C GLU A 329 -17.29 11.52 23.42
N ASN A 330 -17.70 10.62 24.32
CA ASN A 330 -18.82 10.85 25.23
C ASN A 330 -18.44 11.75 26.41
N LEU A 331 -17.20 11.66 26.90
CA LEU A 331 -16.64 12.54 27.93
C LEU A 331 -16.45 13.99 27.46
N LEU A 332 -16.22 14.21 26.15
CA LEU A 332 -16.11 15.55 25.56
C LEU A 332 -17.46 16.19 25.21
N ARG A 333 -18.57 15.45 25.35
CA ARG A 333 -19.94 15.92 25.11
C ARG A 333 -20.75 16.14 26.39
N ALA A 334 -20.21 15.77 27.55
CA ALA A 334 -20.73 16.11 28.88
C ALA A 334 -20.08 17.40 29.39
#